data_AF-A0A9D0LYY1-F1
#
_entry.id   AF-A0A9D0LYY1-F1
#
_cell.length_a   1.000
_cell.length_b   1.000
_cell.length_c   1.000
_cell.angle_alpha   90.00
_cell.angle_beta   90.00
_cell.angle_gamma   90.00
#
_symmetry.space_group_name_H-M   'P 1'
#
loop_
_entity.id
_entity.type
_entity.pdbx_description
1 polymer ?
#
loop_
_entity_poly.entity_id
_entity_poly.type
_entity_poly.pdbx_seq_one_letter_code
_entity_poly.pdbx_strand_id
1 'polypeptide(L)' 'MFCYMDPETTGLEKKDRICAVGLIVADGEKIDTFYDLVNPGKKVPPEAMALH' A
#
# COMPACT_ATOMS: atom_id res chain seq x y z
N MET A 1 17.42 1.76 -11.62
CA MET A 1 16.30 1.26 -10.82
C MET A 1 15.68 2.34 -9.94
N PHE A 2 14.41 2.68 -10.22
CA PHE A 2 13.53 3.46 -9.36
C PHE A 2 12.36 2.58 -8.91
N CYS A 3 11.90 2.78 -7.68
CA CYS A 3 10.73 2.08 -7.14
C CYS A 3 9.73 3.12 -6.63
N TYR A 4 8.57 3.19 -7.26
CA TYR A 4 7.45 4.01 -6.84
C TYR A 4 6.54 3.15 -5.98
N MET A 5 6.22 3.63 -4.78
CA MET A 5 5.45 2.89 -3.79
C MET A 5 4.23 3.69 -3.38
N ASP A 6 3.10 2.99 -3.27
CA ASP A 6 1.85 3.52 -2.78
C ASP A 6 1.28 2.56 -1.71
N PRO A 7 1.45 2.87 -0.41
CA PRO A 7 0.94 2.06 0.67
C PRO A 7 -0.44 2.56 1.14
N GLU A 8 -1.39 1.65 1.24
CA GLU A 8 -2.64 1.91 1.96
C GLU A 8 -2.54 1.47 3.41
N THR A 9 -3.16 2.23 4.29
CA THR A 9 -3.07 2.01 5.75
C THR A 9 -4.44 1.96 6.40
N THR A 10 -4.50 1.38 7.59
CA THR A 10 -5.71 1.41 8.42
C THR A 10 -6.01 2.79 9.04
N GLY A 11 -5.25 3.84 8.72
CA GLY A 11 -5.34 5.17 9.32
C GLY A 11 -4.00 5.89 9.39
N LEU A 12 -3.98 7.13 9.91
CA LEU A 12 -2.83 8.03 9.88
C LEU A 12 -1.97 8.04 11.16
N GLU A 13 -2.31 7.22 12.15
CA GLU A 13 -1.65 7.20 13.45
C GLU A 13 -0.52 6.16 13.49
N LYS A 14 0.44 6.31 14.42
CA LYS A 14 1.56 5.34 14.58
C LYS A 14 1.12 3.90 14.87
N LYS A 15 -0.11 3.71 15.37
CA LYS A 15 -0.72 2.40 15.65
C LYS A 15 -1.33 1.74 14.42
N ASP A 16 -1.41 2.45 13.30
CA ASP A 16 -1.97 1.94 12.07
C ASP A 16 -1.00 1.01 11.35
N ARG A 17 -1.57 0.19 10.48
CA ARG A 17 -0.88 -0.90 9.79
C ARG A 17 -1.16 -0.79 8.31
N ILE A 18 -0.20 -1.21 7.50
CA ILE A 18 -0.37 -1.31 6.05
C ILE A 18 -1.41 -2.41 5.76
N CYS A 19 -2.37 -2.11 4.90
CA CYS A 19 -3.38 -3.06 4.43
C CYS A 19 -3.29 -3.38 2.93
N ALA A 20 -2.55 -2.58 2.15
CA ALA A 20 -2.20 -2.89 0.77
C ALA A 20 -0.90 -2.19 0.38
N VAL A 21 -0.19 -2.73 -0.62
CA VAL A 21 0.98 -2.07 -1.20
C VAL A 21 0.95 -2.21 -2.71
N GLY A 22 1.00 -1.08 -3.40
CA GLY A 22 1.31 -0.98 -4.82
C GLY A 22 2.77 -0.60 -5.05
N LEU A 23 3.40 -1.23 -6.04
CA LEU A 23 4.78 -0.97 -6.46
C LEU A 23 4.87 -0.90 -7.98
N ILE A 24 5.62 0.10 -8.46
CA ILE A 24 6.10 0.16 -9.84
C ILE A 24 7.62 0.24 -9.78
N VAL A 25 8.29 -0.74 -10.37
CA VAL A 25 9.75 -0.79 -10.46
C VAL A 25 10.15 -0.46 -11.90
N ALA A 26 10.87 0.64 -12.07
CA ALA A 26 11.41 1.07 -13.35
C ALA A 26 12.94 0.88 -13.39
N ASP A 27 13.42 0.05 -14.30
CA ASP A 27 14.86 -0.17 -14.51
C ASP A 27 15.22 -0.07 -16.00
N GLY A 28 15.70 1.10 -16.40
CA GLY A 28 15.86 1.45 -17.81
C GLY A 28 14.51 1.46 -18.52
N GLU A 29 14.36 0.63 -19.55
CA GLU A 29 13.10 0.43 -20.29
C GLU A 29 12.19 -0.63 -19.65
N LYS A 30 12.70 -1.41 -18.68
CA LYS A 30 11.92 -2.45 -18.02
C LYS A 30 11.02 -1.84 -16.95
N ILE A 31 9.74 -2.17 -16.99
CA ILE A 31 8.76 -1.81 -15.96
C ILE A 31 8.13 -3.09 -15.44
N ASP A 32 8.26 -3.31 -14.13
CA ASP A 32 7.56 -4.36 -13.39
C ASP A 32 6.55 -3.72 -12.44
N THR A 33 5.39 -4.34 -12.27
CA THR A 33 4.37 -3.90 -11.31
C THR A 33 4.09 -5.00 -10.31
N PHE A 34 3.81 -4.58 -9.07
CA PHE A 34 3.37 -5.48 -8.02
C PHE A 34 2.26 -4.80 -7.24
N TYR A 35 1.23 -5.57 -6.90
CA TYR A 35 0.16 -5.15 -6.03
C TYR A 35 -0.25 -6.34 -5.17
N ASP A 36 -0.38 -6.12 -3.87
CA ASP A 36 -0.89 -7.14 -2.98
C ASP A 36 -1.63 -6.53 -1.78
N LEU A 37 -2.54 -7.33 -1.24
CA LEU A 37 -3.27 -7.03 -0.01
C LEU A 37 -2.53 -7.63 1.18
N VAL A 38 -2.41 -6.85 2.24
CA VAL A 38 -1.73 -7.25 3.47
C VAL A 38 -2.79 -7.39 4.56
N ASN A 39 -2.86 -8.54 5.23
CA ASN A 39 -3.69 -8.66 6.43
C ASN A 39 -3.08 -7.82 7.56
N PRO A 40 -3.72 -6.72 8.01
CA PRO A 40 -3.13 -5.82 8.99
C PRO A 40 -3.22 -6.36 10.44
N GLY A 41 -3.83 -7.53 10.66
CA GLY A 41 -4.03 -8.13 11.98
C GLY A 41 -5.02 -7.36 12.86
N LYS A 42 -5.75 -6.39 12.29
CA LYS A 42 -6.80 -5.61 12.95
C LYS A 42 -7.87 -5.16 11.95
N LYS A 43 -9.00 -4.66 12.43
CA LYS A 43 -10.02 -4.09 11.54
C LYS A 43 -9.54 -2.78 10.94
N VAL A 44 -9.86 -2.57 9.66
CA VAL A 44 -9.73 -1.27 8.99
C VAL A 44 -10.93 -0.42 9.42
N PRO A 45 -10.72 0.79 9.99
CA PRO A 45 -11.80 1.70 10.34
C PRO A 45 -12.62 2.15 9.12
N PRO A 46 -13.92 2.45 9.26
CA PRO A 46 -14.76 2.89 8.15
C PRO A 46 -14.25 4.14 7.45
N GLU A 47 -13.61 5.06 8.18
CA GLU A 47 -13.09 6.30 7.62
C GLU A 47 -11.92 6.05 6.65
N ALA A 48 -11.09 5.05 6.95
CA ALA A 48 -10.01 4.62 6.05
C ALA A 48 -10.56 3.81 4.87
N MET A 49 -11.59 2.99 5.07
CA MET A 49 -12.25 2.27 3.98
C MET A 49 -13.01 3.19 3.01
N ALA A 50 -13.49 4.35 3.45
CA ALA A 50 -14.28 5.24 2.61
C ALA A 50 -13.45 6.05 1.60
N LEU A 51 -12.13 6.02 1.71
CA LEU A 51 -11.20 6.74 0.83
C LEU A 51 -10.83 5.97 -0.43
N HIS A 52 -11.06 4.64 -0.46
CA HIS A 52 -10.61 3.73 -1.51
C HIS A 52 -11.69 2.72 -1.89
#